data_AF-A0A1B8U319-F1
#
_entry.id   AF-A0A1B8U319-F1
#
_cell.length_a   1.000
_cell.length_b   1.000
_cell.length_c   1.000
_cell.angle_alpha   90.00
_cell.angle_beta   90.00
_cell.angle_gamma   90.00
#
_symmetry.space_group_name_H-M   'P 1'
#
loop_
_entity.id
_entity.type
_entity.pdbx_description
1 polymer ?
#
loop_
_entity_poly.entity_id
_entity_poly.type
_entity_poly.pdbx_seq_one_letter_code
_entity_poly.pdbx_strand_id
1 'polypeptide(L)'
;MKNSLFLLVFSFVLFSCGAKKNGVSNSRKPISKADKIVANALNYEGVKYKYGGTTKRGMDCSGVIYVAFGEENFQLPRVSREMAKEGKKIALKKVAKGDLLFFKTRKSYKNINHVGLVVSNKNGQIRFIHSTTSKGVIVSLLSQKYWAKAFVKATRVL
;
A
#
# COMPACT_ATOMS: atom_id res chain seq x y z
N MET A 1 -64.57 5.00 -65.09
CA MET A 1 -64.95 4.70 -63.69
C MET A 1 -64.08 3.56 -63.18
N LYS A 2 -63.62 3.68 -61.94
CA LYS A 2 -62.84 2.73 -61.11
C LYS A 2 -61.33 3.02 -61.00
N ASN A 3 -61.06 3.76 -59.93
CA ASN A 3 -59.81 3.90 -59.20
C ASN A 3 -59.23 2.55 -58.76
N SER A 4 -57.90 2.47 -58.60
CA SER A 4 -57.21 2.05 -57.37
C SER A 4 -55.70 2.13 -57.62
N LEU A 5 -55.01 3.18 -57.16
CA LEU A 5 -54.30 3.22 -55.87
C LEU A 5 -53.34 2.03 -55.69
N PHE A 6 -52.15 2.13 -56.28
CA PHE A 6 -51.03 1.24 -55.99
C PHE A 6 -50.28 1.78 -54.77
N LEU A 7 -50.39 1.06 -53.66
CA LEU A 7 -49.75 1.36 -52.38
C LEU A 7 -48.22 1.20 -52.49
N LEU A 8 -47.52 2.31 -52.24
CA LEU A 8 -46.07 2.38 -52.07
C LEU A 8 -45.70 1.76 -50.72
N VAL A 9 -45.23 0.51 -50.73
CA VAL A 9 -44.71 -0.14 -49.51
C VAL A 9 -43.32 0.40 -49.24
N PHE A 10 -43.25 1.46 -48.42
CA PHE A 10 -42.02 1.99 -47.86
C PHE A 10 -41.52 1.01 -46.80
N SER A 11 -40.58 0.14 -47.16
CA SER A 11 -39.92 -0.75 -46.21
C SER A 11 -39.04 0.10 -45.28
N PHE A 12 -39.57 0.43 -44.11
CA PHE A 12 -38.82 1.00 -42.98
C PHE A 12 -37.73 0.02 -42.57
N VAL A 13 -36.50 0.23 -43.04
CA VAL A 13 -35.31 -0.42 -42.49
C VAL A 13 -35.03 0.25 -41.15
N LEU A 14 -35.60 -0.29 -40.08
CA LEU A 14 -35.20 0.06 -38.72
C LEU A 14 -33.79 -0.48 -38.49
N PHE A 15 -32.80 0.40 -38.65
CA PHE A 15 -31.46 0.19 -38.13
C PHE A 15 -31.56 -0.02 -36.61
N SER A 16 -31.48 -1.28 -36.19
CA SER A 16 -31.41 -1.66 -34.79
C SER A 16 -30.08 -1.14 -34.23
N CYS A 17 -30.17 -0.06 -33.45
CA CYS A 17 -29.05 0.50 -32.73
C CYS A 17 -28.70 -0.46 -31.57
N GLY A 18 -27.71 -1.34 -31.81
CA GLY A 18 -27.16 -2.21 -30.80
C GLY A 18 -26.43 -1.40 -29.73
N ALA A 19 -27.15 -1.01 -28.68
CA ALA A 19 -26.55 -0.43 -27.48
C ALA A 19 -25.64 -1.49 -26.82
N LYS A 20 -24.33 -1.40 -27.08
CA LYS A 20 -23.30 -2.07 -26.29
C LYS A 20 -23.42 -1.56 -24.85
N LYS A 21 -24.08 -2.32 -23.99
CA LYS A 21 -23.95 -2.17 -22.54
C LYS A 21 -22.48 -2.45 -22.22
N ASN A 22 -21.69 -1.38 -22.07
CA ASN A 22 -20.43 -1.45 -21.36
C ASN A 22 -20.78 -1.83 -19.93
N GLY A 23 -20.89 -3.14 -19.68
CA GLY A 23 -20.86 -3.69 -18.35
C GLY A 23 -19.53 -3.29 -17.77
N VAL A 24 -19.52 -2.21 -16.99
CA VAL A 24 -18.43 -1.88 -16.09
C VAL A 24 -18.35 -3.06 -15.14
N SER A 25 -17.57 -4.08 -15.50
CA SER A 25 -17.19 -5.13 -14.57
C SER A 25 -16.33 -4.40 -13.54
N ASN A 26 -16.95 -4.00 -12.44
CA ASN A 26 -16.24 -3.48 -11.29
C ASN A 26 -15.51 -4.68 -10.67
N SER A 27 -14.43 -5.12 -11.32
CA SER A 27 -13.58 -6.21 -10.88
C SER A 27 -12.77 -5.71 -9.69
N ARG A 28 -13.42 -5.65 -8.52
CA ARG A 28 -12.72 -5.48 -7.25
C ARG A 28 -11.78 -6.67 -7.12
N LYS A 29 -10.51 -6.46 -7.49
CA LYS A 29 -9.43 -7.42 -7.26
C LYS A 29 -9.52 -7.86 -5.79
N PRO A 30 -9.46 -9.17 -5.50
CA PRO A 30 -9.52 -9.64 -4.11
C PRO A 30 -8.45 -8.92 -3.28
N ILE A 31 -8.86 -8.45 -2.09
CA ILE A 31 -7.98 -7.72 -1.16
C ILE A 31 -6.83 -8.65 -0.78
N SER A 32 -5.60 -8.26 -1.11
CA SER A 32 -4.43 -9.07 -0.79
C SER A 32 -4.09 -9.00 0.69
N LYS A 33 -3.34 -9.99 1.20
CA LYS A 33 -2.82 -9.94 2.58
C LYS A 33 -2.02 -8.67 2.85
N ALA A 34 -1.24 -8.21 1.86
CA ALA A 34 -0.51 -6.94 1.93
C ALA A 34 -1.43 -5.73 2.08
N ASP A 35 -2.58 -5.72 1.40
CA ASP A 35 -3.56 -4.63 1.54
C ASP A 35 -4.15 -4.57 2.95
N LYS A 36 -4.45 -5.72 3.55
CA LYS A 36 -4.95 -5.80 4.93
C LYS A 36 -3.91 -5.34 5.95
N ILE A 37 -2.66 -5.84 5.85
CA ILE A 37 -1.55 -5.42 6.71
C ILE A 37 -1.34 -3.91 6.64
N VAL A 38 -1.39 -3.33 5.43
CA VAL A 38 -1.27 -1.88 5.27
C VAL A 38 -2.45 -1.14 5.89
N ALA A 39 -3.69 -1.63 5.73
CA ALA A 39 -4.86 -1.05 6.38
C ALA A 39 -4.73 -1.09 7.92
N ASN A 40 -4.28 -2.21 8.47
CA ASN A 40 -4.06 -2.40 9.90
C ASN A 40 -3.02 -1.40 10.43
N ALA A 41 -1.90 -1.22 9.72
CA ALA A 41 -0.90 -0.22 10.10
C ALA A 41 -1.46 1.22 10.05
N LEU A 42 -2.25 1.55 9.03
CA LEU A 42 -2.86 2.89 8.86
C LEU A 42 -3.86 3.23 9.97
N ASN A 43 -4.51 2.23 10.59
CA ASN A 43 -5.38 2.45 11.76
C ASN A 43 -4.66 3.05 12.98
N TYR A 44 -3.31 3.02 12.99
CA TYR A 44 -2.49 3.59 14.04
C TYR A 44 -1.90 4.96 13.68
N GLU A 45 -2.21 5.53 12.50
CA GLU A 45 -1.76 6.88 12.15
C GLU A 45 -2.17 7.90 13.22
N GLY A 46 -1.24 8.78 13.61
CA GLY A 46 -1.41 9.74 14.70
C GLY A 46 -1.08 9.24 16.11
N VAL A 47 -0.95 7.93 16.33
CA VAL A 47 -0.53 7.38 17.64
C VAL A 47 0.87 7.89 18.00
N LYS A 48 1.04 8.38 19.24
CA LYS A 48 2.33 8.94 19.70
C LYS A 48 3.42 7.87 19.76
N TYR A 49 4.68 8.31 19.67
CA TYR A 49 5.81 7.40 19.83
C TYR A 49 5.93 6.93 21.28
N LYS A 50 6.19 5.64 21.47
CA LYS A 50 6.60 5.06 22.76
C LYS A 50 7.58 3.93 22.49
N TYR A 51 8.78 4.01 23.06
CA TYR A 51 9.79 2.94 22.95
C TYR A 51 9.23 1.64 23.51
N GLY A 52 9.35 0.53 22.77
CA GLY A 52 8.75 -0.76 23.13
C GLY A 52 7.23 -0.83 22.93
N GLY A 53 6.57 0.28 22.58
CA GLY A 53 5.12 0.35 22.47
C GLY A 53 4.53 -0.42 21.29
N THR A 54 3.37 -1.04 21.51
CA THR A 54 2.61 -1.85 20.53
C THR A 54 1.10 -1.61 20.66
N THR A 55 0.66 -0.47 21.21
CA THR A 55 -0.77 -0.21 21.46
C THR A 55 -1.13 1.23 21.08
N LYS A 56 -2.42 1.56 21.03
CA LYS A 56 -2.89 2.93 20.78
C LYS A 56 -2.41 3.97 21.81
N ARG A 57 -1.91 3.55 22.98
CA ARG A 57 -1.26 4.43 23.97
C ARG A 57 0.16 4.85 23.57
N GLY A 58 0.72 4.22 22.55
CA GLY A 58 1.99 4.59 21.97
C GLY A 58 2.69 3.42 21.29
N MET A 59 3.38 3.70 20.18
CA MET A 59 4.05 2.69 19.37
C MET A 59 5.44 3.14 18.92
N ASP A 60 6.40 2.22 18.92
CA ASP A 60 7.68 2.44 18.21
C ASP A 60 7.59 1.97 16.75
N CYS A 61 8.65 2.22 15.98
CA CYS A 61 8.67 1.93 14.55
C CYS A 61 8.38 0.45 14.25
N SER A 62 9.06 -0.47 14.94
CA SER A 62 8.84 -1.91 14.81
C SER A 62 7.53 -2.38 15.44
N GLY A 63 7.01 -1.69 16.45
CA GLY A 63 5.73 -2.01 17.09
C GLY A 63 4.55 -1.84 16.14
N VAL A 64 4.54 -0.78 15.31
CA VAL A 64 3.54 -0.60 14.25
C VAL A 64 3.54 -1.80 13.30
N ILE A 65 4.73 -2.23 12.85
CA ILE A 65 4.85 -3.32 11.88
C ILE A 65 4.49 -4.66 12.52
N TYR A 66 4.98 -4.91 13.72
CA TYR A 66 4.71 -6.11 14.49
C TYR A 66 3.21 -6.36 14.67
N VAL A 67 2.47 -5.33 15.09
CA VAL A 67 1.03 -5.43 15.30
C VAL A 67 0.29 -5.60 13.97
N ALA A 68 0.61 -4.79 12.97
CA ALA A 68 -0.07 -4.84 11.67
C ALA A 68 0.06 -6.19 10.95
N PHE A 69 1.24 -6.82 11.03
CA PHE A 69 1.46 -8.17 10.49
C PHE A 69 0.81 -9.26 11.38
N GLY A 70 0.88 -9.09 12.70
CA GLY A 70 0.29 -10.02 13.68
C GLY A 70 -1.24 -10.14 13.56
N GLU A 71 -1.93 -9.04 13.25
CA GLU A 71 -3.38 -9.05 12.97
C GLU A 71 -3.76 -9.93 11.77
N GLU A 72 -2.81 -10.21 10.87
CA GLU A 72 -2.99 -11.13 9.73
C GLU A 72 -2.27 -12.48 9.95
N ASN A 73 -2.05 -12.86 11.22
CA ASN A 73 -1.39 -14.09 11.64
C ASN A 73 -0.02 -14.30 10.98
N PHE A 74 0.72 -13.21 10.76
CA PHE A 74 2.10 -13.26 10.25
C PHE A 74 3.04 -12.70 11.32
N GLN A 75 3.83 -13.57 11.93
CA GLN A 75 4.70 -13.15 13.02
C GLN A 75 6.04 -12.64 12.49
N LEU A 76 6.38 -11.41 12.87
CA LEU A 76 7.71 -10.84 12.64
C LEU A 76 8.48 -10.70 13.96
N PRO A 77 9.82 -10.73 13.94
CA PRO A 77 10.62 -10.39 15.11
C PRO A 77 10.25 -8.99 15.63
N ARG A 78 10.19 -8.79 16.95
CA ARG A 78 9.77 -7.51 17.54
C ARG A 78 10.72 -6.35 17.25
N VAL A 79 11.98 -6.61 16.90
CA VAL A 79 13.03 -5.60 16.75
C VAL A 79 13.34 -5.35 15.28
N SER A 80 13.42 -4.08 14.87
CA SER A 80 13.64 -3.66 13.47
C SER A 80 14.90 -4.25 12.83
N ARG A 81 15.99 -4.42 13.59
CA ARG A 81 17.22 -5.04 13.09
C ARG A 81 17.05 -6.52 12.73
N GLU A 82 16.20 -7.22 13.48
CA GLU A 82 15.94 -8.65 13.30
C GLU A 82 14.92 -8.84 12.18
N MET A 83 13.87 -7.99 12.13
CA MET A 83 12.98 -7.90 10.96
C MET A 83 13.75 -7.69 9.65
N ALA A 84 14.86 -6.95 9.69
CA ALA A 84 15.67 -6.71 8.52
C ALA A 84 16.41 -7.96 8.01
N LYS A 85 16.55 -9.01 8.81
CA LYS A 85 17.12 -10.30 8.39
C LYS A 85 16.09 -11.18 7.71
N GLU A 86 14.80 -10.87 7.86
CA GLU A 86 13.70 -11.62 7.28
C GLU A 86 13.45 -11.28 5.80
N GLY A 87 12.94 -12.28 5.08
CA GLY A 87 12.49 -12.16 3.70
C GLY A 87 13.60 -11.92 2.69
N LYS A 88 13.20 -11.52 1.48
CA LYS A 88 14.11 -11.31 0.33
C LYS A 88 14.39 -9.83 0.14
N LYS A 89 15.66 -9.46 -0.11
CA LYS A 89 16.03 -8.08 -0.47
C LYS A 89 15.41 -7.70 -1.81
N ILE A 90 14.77 -6.53 -1.87
CA ILE A 90 14.11 -6.02 -3.08
C ILE A 90 14.84 -4.78 -3.60
N ALA A 91 15.05 -4.73 -4.91
CA ALA A 91 15.56 -3.53 -5.58
C ALA A 91 14.51 -2.42 -5.51
N LEU A 92 14.93 -1.16 -5.30
CA LEU A 92 14.00 -0.05 -5.06
C LEU A 92 12.92 0.10 -6.15
N LYS A 93 13.29 -0.15 -7.42
CA LYS A 93 12.37 -0.16 -8.58
C LYS A 93 11.27 -1.23 -8.53
N LYS A 94 11.44 -2.28 -7.72
CA LYS A 94 10.51 -3.41 -7.56
C LYS A 94 9.74 -3.36 -6.23
N VAL A 95 9.96 -2.31 -5.43
CA VAL A 95 9.26 -2.14 -4.15
C VAL A 95 7.77 -2.00 -4.41
N ALA A 96 6.99 -2.74 -3.63
CA ALA A 96 5.53 -2.76 -3.70
C ALA A 96 4.93 -2.50 -2.32
N LYS A 97 3.62 -2.25 -2.30
CA LYS A 97 2.84 -2.20 -1.06
C LYS A 97 3.06 -3.49 -0.26
N GLY A 98 3.27 -3.37 1.05
CA GLY A 98 3.55 -4.51 1.93
C GLY A 98 5.03 -4.77 2.19
N ASP A 99 5.93 -4.20 1.38
CA ASP A 99 7.37 -4.33 1.61
C ASP A 99 7.83 -3.50 2.82
N LEU A 100 8.93 -3.91 3.44
CA LEU A 100 9.54 -3.22 4.56
C LEU A 100 10.75 -2.41 4.10
N LEU A 101 10.85 -1.17 4.55
CA LEU A 101 11.98 -0.28 4.35
C LEU A 101 12.77 -0.16 5.65
N PHE A 102 14.09 -0.28 5.56
CA PHE A 102 14.97 -0.21 6.73
C PHE A 102 15.97 0.93 6.61
N PHE A 103 16.24 1.55 7.77
CA PHE A 103 17.00 2.79 7.83
C PHE A 103 18.04 2.80 8.96
N LYS A 104 19.02 3.70 8.80
CA LYS A 104 19.96 4.15 9.83
C LYS A 104 19.76 5.65 10.03
N THR A 105 18.94 6.01 11.02
CA THR A 105 18.47 7.41 11.21
C THR A 105 19.49 8.35 11.86
N ARG A 106 20.63 7.83 12.31
CA ARG A 106 21.79 8.63 12.72
C ARG A 106 23.06 8.00 12.17
N LYS A 107 24.01 8.84 11.74
CA LYS A 107 25.29 8.43 11.16
C LYS A 107 26.12 7.53 12.08
N SER A 108 26.01 7.72 13.40
CA SER A 108 26.75 6.95 14.41
C SER A 108 26.23 5.51 14.59
N TYR A 109 25.03 5.18 14.09
CA TYR A 109 24.51 3.83 14.24
C TYR A 109 25.16 2.86 13.25
N LYS A 110 25.85 1.85 13.81
CA LYS A 110 26.44 0.75 13.03
C LYS A 110 25.36 -0.13 12.37
N ASN A 111 24.15 -0.15 12.92
CA ASN A 111 23.10 -1.10 12.59
C ASN A 111 21.77 -0.44 12.23
N ILE A 112 20.88 -1.18 11.55
CA ILE A 112 19.49 -0.79 11.34
C ILE A 112 18.84 -0.52 12.70
N ASN A 113 18.16 0.62 12.78
CA ASN A 113 17.51 1.10 14.00
C ASN A 113 16.06 1.55 13.78
N HIS A 114 15.59 1.52 12.54
CA HIS A 114 14.28 2.03 12.16
C HIS A 114 13.73 1.24 10.98
N VAL A 115 12.40 1.04 10.98
CA VAL A 115 11.66 0.31 9.95
C VAL A 115 10.39 1.08 9.58
N GLY A 116 9.95 0.92 8.34
CA GLY A 116 8.64 1.38 7.87
C GLY A 116 8.03 0.40 6.87
N LEU A 117 6.71 0.44 6.74
CA LEU A 117 5.92 -0.41 5.84
C LEU A 117 5.46 0.40 4.63
N VAL A 118 5.72 -0.09 3.43
CA VAL A 118 5.31 0.58 2.20
C VAL A 118 3.80 0.52 2.05
N VAL A 119 3.16 1.69 2.03
CA VAL A 119 1.70 1.81 1.85
C VAL A 119 1.32 2.07 0.39
N SER A 120 2.23 2.66 -0.40
CA SER A 120 2.04 2.80 -1.84
C SER A 120 3.37 3.03 -2.56
N ASN A 121 3.42 2.58 -3.81
CA ASN A 121 4.43 3.00 -4.78
C ASN A 121 3.71 3.33 -6.08
N LYS A 122 3.55 4.62 -6.37
CA LYS A 122 2.88 5.12 -7.58
C LYS A 122 3.77 6.17 -8.23
N ASN A 123 4.03 6.04 -9.53
CA ASN A 123 4.87 6.98 -10.29
C ASN A 123 6.24 7.22 -9.63
N GLY A 124 6.86 6.16 -9.10
CA GLY A 124 8.14 6.22 -8.36
C GLY A 124 8.06 6.85 -6.96
N GLN A 125 6.89 7.28 -6.51
CA GLN A 125 6.69 7.84 -5.17
C GLN A 125 6.38 6.71 -4.17
N ILE A 126 7.41 6.26 -3.46
CA ILE A 126 7.29 5.28 -2.39
C ILE A 126 6.89 5.98 -1.10
N ARG A 127 5.65 5.77 -0.66
CA ARG A 127 5.15 6.21 0.64
C ARG A 127 5.16 5.05 1.63
N PHE A 128 5.52 5.33 2.86
CA PHE A 128 5.61 4.31 3.92
C PHE A 128 5.13 4.85 5.27
N ILE A 129 4.48 3.98 6.04
CA ILE A 129 4.04 4.26 7.40
C ILE A 129 5.10 3.78 8.41
N HIS A 130 5.32 4.57 9.45
CA HIS A 130 6.30 4.30 10.51
C HIS A 130 6.05 5.22 11.70
N SER A 131 6.60 4.90 12.87
CA SER A 131 6.55 5.76 14.05
C SER A 131 7.85 6.55 14.25
N THR A 132 7.77 7.87 14.30
CA THR A 132 8.89 8.79 14.57
C THR A 132 8.87 9.30 16.00
N THR A 133 10.04 9.55 16.59
CA THR A 133 10.14 10.02 17.98
C THR A 133 9.41 11.35 18.25
N SER A 134 9.30 12.22 17.24
CA SER A 134 8.67 13.55 17.39
C SER A 134 7.19 13.60 16.99
N LYS A 135 6.79 12.90 15.93
CA LYS A 135 5.42 12.99 15.37
C LYS A 135 4.57 11.74 15.62
N GLY A 136 5.14 10.67 16.16
CA GLY A 136 4.45 9.39 16.27
C GLY A 136 4.30 8.72 14.91
N VAL A 137 3.25 7.92 14.77
CA VAL A 137 2.92 7.15 13.56
C VAL A 137 2.45 8.09 12.46
N ILE A 138 3.19 8.13 11.35
CA ILE A 138 2.89 8.98 10.19
C ILE A 138 3.22 8.24 8.89
N VAL A 139 2.67 8.74 7.78
CA VAL A 139 3.10 8.37 6.43
C VAL A 139 4.13 9.37 5.91
N SER A 140 5.30 8.88 5.52
CA SER A 140 6.37 9.67 4.89
C SER A 140 6.59 9.26 3.44
N LEU A 141 7.22 10.17 2.67
CA LEU A 141 7.70 9.87 1.32
C LEU A 141 9.20 9.55 1.37
N LEU A 142 9.62 8.45 0.75
CA LEU A 142 11.01 7.98 0.79
C LEU A 142 11.99 8.97 0.17
N SER A 143 11.57 9.73 -0.85
CA SER A 143 12.41 10.74 -1.52
C SER A 143 12.66 12.00 -0.69
N GLN A 144 12.02 12.16 0.48
CA GLN A 144 12.37 13.25 1.40
C GLN A 144 13.85 13.11 1.81
N LYS A 145 14.59 14.22 1.76
CA LYS A 145 16.06 14.28 1.97
C LYS A 145 16.53 13.47 3.19
N TYR A 146 15.81 13.55 4.30
CA TYR A 146 16.13 12.80 5.52
C TYR A 146 16.03 11.28 5.33
N TRP A 147 14.90 10.79 4.80
CA TRP A 147 14.66 9.36 4.60
C TRP A 147 15.51 8.77 3.48
N ALA A 148 15.70 9.51 2.39
CA ALA A 148 16.55 9.11 1.29
C ALA A 148 18.00 8.88 1.76
N LYS A 149 18.52 9.78 2.61
CA LYS A 149 19.87 9.65 3.19
C LYS A 149 20.01 8.51 4.20
N ALA A 150 18.94 8.22 4.94
CA ALA A 150 18.94 7.20 5.99
C ALA A 150 18.64 5.79 5.46
N PHE A 151 18.10 5.65 4.24
CA PHE A 151 17.68 4.39 3.65
C PHE A 151 18.85 3.42 3.47
N VAL A 152 18.61 2.15 3.81
CA VAL A 152 19.62 1.07 3.71
C VAL A 152 19.17 -0.01 2.73
N LYS A 153 17.97 -0.57 2.93
CA LYS A 153 17.45 -1.66 2.10
C LYS A 153 15.94 -1.79 2.22
N ALA A 154 15.34 -2.44 1.22
CA ALA A 154 13.97 -2.92 1.26
C ALA A 154 13.94 -4.45 1.30
N THR A 155 12.99 -5.05 2.02
CA THR A 155 12.74 -6.50 1.97
C THR A 155 11.26 -6.81 1.76
N ARG A 156 10.99 -7.99 1.20
CA ARG A 156 9.66 -8.57 1.06
C ARG A 156 9.60 -9.87 1.84
N VAL A 157 8.63 -9.95 2.75
CA VAL A 157 8.41 -11.08 3.66
C VAL A 157 7.14 -11.88 3.32
N LEU A 158 6.28 -11.31 2.48
CA LEU A 158 5.06 -11.95 1.95
C LEU A 158 5.34 -12.70 0.64
#